data_AF-A0A2D6LRK6-F1
#
_entry.id   AF-A0A2D6LRK6-F1
#
_cell.length_a   1.000
_cell.length_b   1.000
_cell.length_c   1.000
_cell.angle_alpha   90.00
_cell.angle_beta   90.00
_cell.angle_gamma   90.00
#
_symmetry.space_group_name_H-M   'P 1'
#
loop_
_entity.id
_entity.type
_entity.pdbx_description
1 polymer ?
#
loop_
_entity_poly.entity_id
_entity_poly.type
_entity_poly.pdbx_seq_one_letter_code
_entity_poly.pdbx_strand_id
1 'polypeptide(L)'
;SIALYPSLCLLEPTVISVGRGTEMQFQVYGHPLLPETNFSFTPRPNFGSKNPKLKDQICHGVDLRKFENLGKIELKWLIQAYRDFPDKESFFKEGFYRITGNKKLKKQLAQGMNEQQIRKTWEKDIEKFKKIRRKYLIYP
;
A
#
# COMPACT_ATOMS: atom_id res chain seq x y z
N SER A 1 -3.25 1.84 13.17
CA SER A 1 -3.25 0.39 13.45
C SER A 1 -2.00 -0.25 12.87
N ILE A 2 -1.26 -1.05 13.66
CA ILE A 2 -0.08 -1.78 13.17
C ILE A 2 -0.47 -2.82 12.09
N ALA A 3 -1.69 -3.37 12.17
CA ALA A 3 -2.15 -4.42 11.27
C ALA A 3 -2.29 -3.98 9.80
N LEU A 4 -2.54 -2.69 9.54
CA LEU A 4 -2.66 -2.14 8.19
C LEU A 4 -1.31 -1.85 7.53
N TYR A 5 -0.23 -1.76 8.32
CA TYR A 5 1.07 -1.35 7.84
C TYR A 5 1.61 -2.22 6.69
N PRO A 6 1.59 -3.58 6.77
CA PRO A 6 2.09 -4.42 5.68
C PRO A 6 1.38 -4.20 4.34
N SER A 7 0.11 -3.81 4.37
CA SER A 7 -0.70 -3.53 3.18
C SER A 7 -0.49 -2.12 2.66
N LEU A 8 -0.58 -1.11 3.54
CA LEU A 8 -0.48 0.30 3.14
C LEU A 8 0.94 0.76 2.87
N CYS A 9 1.96 0.12 3.44
CA CYS A 9 3.35 0.42 3.12
C CYS A 9 3.66 0.19 1.63
N LEU A 10 2.93 -0.70 0.94
CA LEU A 10 3.05 -0.87 -0.52
C LEU A 10 2.71 0.40 -1.31
N LEU A 11 1.86 1.28 -0.77
CA LEU A 11 1.50 2.56 -1.39
C LEU A 11 2.51 3.67 -1.09
N GLU A 12 3.40 3.51 -0.11
CA GLU A 12 4.35 4.54 0.27
C GLU A 12 5.28 4.98 -0.87
N PRO A 13 5.88 4.07 -1.67
CA PRO A 13 6.65 4.42 -2.86
C PRO A 13 5.79 4.61 -4.12
N THR A 14 4.54 5.05 -3.98
CA THR A 14 3.68 5.49 -5.09
C THR A 14 3.41 7.00 -4.96
N VAL A 15 2.61 7.58 -5.86
CA VAL A 15 2.10 8.94 -5.71
C VAL A 15 1.07 9.10 -4.59
N ILE A 16 0.42 8.01 -4.18
CA ILE A 16 -0.68 7.99 -3.20
C ILE A 16 -0.19 8.35 -1.79
N SER A 17 -0.89 9.26 -1.10
CA SER A 17 -0.64 9.53 0.32
C SER A 17 -1.21 8.40 1.17
N VAL A 18 -0.47 7.99 2.21
CA VAL A 18 -0.90 6.99 3.21
C VAL A 18 -1.25 7.66 4.55
N GLY A 19 -1.66 8.92 4.50
CA GLY A 19 -2.07 9.70 5.67
C GLY A 19 -0.94 10.31 6.50
N ARG A 20 0.33 10.23 6.05
CA ARG A 20 1.43 11.00 6.69
C ARG A 20 1.09 12.48 6.70
N GLY A 21 1.37 13.18 7.80
CA GLY A 21 0.92 14.56 7.99
C GLY A 21 -0.54 14.69 8.49
N THR A 22 -1.11 13.62 9.00
CA THR A 22 -2.40 13.59 9.71
C THR A 22 -2.25 12.74 10.98
N GLU A 23 -3.29 12.67 11.81
CA GLU A 23 -3.36 11.74 12.95
C GLU A 23 -3.72 10.29 12.55
N MET A 24 -3.92 10.03 11.25
CA MET A 24 -4.42 8.77 10.70
C MET A 24 -3.38 8.05 9.83
N GLN A 25 -2.11 8.23 10.14
CA GLN A 25 -0.99 7.65 9.37
C GLN A 25 -1.13 6.12 9.29
N PHE A 26 -0.96 5.58 8.08
CA PHE A 26 -1.15 4.15 7.78
C PHE A 26 -2.53 3.61 8.19
N GLN A 27 -3.56 4.46 8.10
CA GLN A 27 -4.95 4.09 8.33
C GLN A 27 -5.89 4.67 7.27
N VAL A 28 -5.35 5.44 6.34
CA VAL A 28 -6.06 6.05 5.22
C VAL A 28 -5.14 6.03 4.01
N TYR A 29 -5.72 6.11 2.81
CA TYR A 29 -4.95 6.45 1.62
C TYR A 29 -5.75 7.34 0.68
N GLY A 30 -5.07 8.16 -0.12
CA GLY A 30 -5.73 9.08 -1.04
C GLY A 30 -4.79 9.90 -1.92
N HIS A 31 -5.35 10.58 -2.91
CA HIS A 31 -4.67 11.52 -3.79
C HIS A 31 -5.67 12.55 -4.34
N PRO A 32 -5.27 13.79 -4.66
CA PRO A 32 -6.15 14.78 -5.30
C PRO A 32 -6.74 14.34 -6.64
N LEU A 33 -6.00 13.49 -7.36
CA LEU A 33 -6.41 12.93 -8.66
C LEU A 33 -7.16 11.59 -8.57
N LEU A 34 -7.44 11.08 -7.37
CA LEU A 34 -8.37 9.95 -7.24
C LEU A 34 -9.81 10.48 -7.33
N PRO A 35 -10.78 9.63 -7.75
CA PRO A 35 -12.19 9.99 -7.75
C PRO A 35 -12.64 10.51 -6.38
N GLU A 36 -13.53 11.51 -6.40
CA GLU A 36 -14.13 12.01 -5.17
C GLU A 36 -14.90 10.90 -4.45
N THR A 37 -14.74 10.85 -3.13
CA THR A 37 -15.44 9.92 -2.25
C THR A 37 -16.00 10.70 -1.07
N ASN A 38 -16.80 10.03 -0.23
CA ASN A 38 -17.31 10.61 1.01
C ASN A 38 -16.23 10.83 2.09
N PHE A 39 -14.96 10.56 1.77
CA PHE A 39 -13.84 10.73 2.69
C PHE A 39 -12.67 11.45 2.01
N SER A 40 -12.20 12.50 2.66
CA SER A 40 -11.00 13.23 2.24
C SER A 40 -10.15 13.64 3.43
N PHE A 41 -8.88 13.92 3.18
CA PHE A 41 -7.95 14.43 4.18
C PHE A 41 -6.90 15.34 3.52
N THR A 42 -6.32 16.25 4.31
CA THR A 42 -5.28 17.16 3.85
C THR A 42 -4.01 16.95 4.68
N PRO A 43 -2.94 16.39 4.10
CA PRO A 43 -1.65 16.25 4.78
C PRO A 43 -1.04 17.61 5.16
N ARG A 44 -0.64 17.78 6.42
CA ARG A 44 0.09 18.95 6.92
C ARG A 44 1.31 18.54 7.73
N PRO A 45 2.38 19.35 7.80
CA PRO A 45 3.52 19.05 8.65
C PRO A 45 3.10 18.77 10.09
N ASN A 46 3.54 17.65 10.64
CA ASN A 46 3.34 17.29 12.04
C ASN A 46 4.53 16.50 12.57
N PHE A 47 4.46 16.04 13.82
CA PHE A 47 5.54 15.27 14.44
C PHE A 47 5.87 13.98 13.66
N GLY A 48 4.86 13.33 13.06
CA GLY A 48 5.04 12.11 12.28
C GLY A 48 5.57 12.34 10.86
N SER A 49 5.50 13.57 10.34
CA SER A 49 6.06 13.92 9.04
C SER A 49 6.22 15.45 8.90
N LYS A 50 7.46 15.93 8.91
CA LYS A 50 7.76 17.36 8.67
C LYS A 50 7.49 17.80 7.23
N ASN A 51 7.64 16.87 6.27
CA ASN A 51 7.44 17.10 4.84
C ASN A 51 6.55 15.98 4.26
N PRO A 52 5.24 15.99 4.55
CA PRO A 52 4.35 14.94 4.09
C PRO A 52 4.14 15.01 2.57
N LYS A 53 3.88 13.85 1.97
CA LYS A 53 3.49 13.75 0.56
C LYS A 53 2.15 14.48 0.36
N LEU A 54 2.03 15.24 -0.74
CA LEU A 54 0.81 16.00 -1.08
C LEU A 54 0.45 17.03 0.02
N LYS A 55 1.48 17.64 0.62
CA LYS A 55 1.34 18.70 1.62
C LYS A 55 0.35 19.77 1.12
N ASP A 56 -0.60 20.11 1.99
CA ASP A 56 -1.64 21.12 1.79
C ASP A 56 -2.62 20.85 0.63
N GLN A 57 -2.61 19.64 0.05
CA GLN A 57 -3.55 19.24 -1.00
C GLN A 57 -4.65 18.32 -0.45
N ILE A 58 -5.90 18.56 -0.87
CA ILE A 58 -7.04 17.71 -0.52
C ILE A 58 -6.90 16.37 -1.23
N CYS A 59 -6.82 15.29 -0.46
CA CYS A 59 -6.72 13.92 -0.98
C CYS A 59 -8.07 13.22 -0.80
N HIS A 60 -8.69 12.82 -1.90
CA HIS A 60 -9.86 11.93 -1.88
C HIS A 60 -9.40 10.47 -1.80
N GLY A 61 -10.13 9.63 -1.08
CA GLY A 61 -9.75 8.23 -0.96
C GLY A 61 -10.54 7.44 0.06
N VAL A 62 -9.86 6.59 0.82
CA VAL A 62 -10.49 5.56 1.65
C VAL A 62 -10.01 5.66 3.10
N ASP A 63 -10.97 5.66 4.02
CA ASP A 63 -10.76 5.54 5.45
C ASP A 63 -10.76 4.07 5.86
N LEU A 64 -9.64 3.59 6.40
CA LEU A 64 -9.46 2.20 6.82
C LEU A 64 -9.39 2.05 8.34
N ARG A 65 -9.66 3.11 9.13
CA ARG A 65 -9.53 3.08 10.60
C ARG A 65 -10.41 2.02 11.27
N LYS A 66 -11.54 1.67 10.67
CA LYS A 66 -12.49 0.65 11.16
C LYS A 66 -12.20 -0.76 10.64
N PHE A 67 -11.14 -0.95 9.84
CA PHE A 67 -10.78 -2.27 9.34
C PHE A 67 -9.94 -3.02 10.38
N GLU A 68 -10.47 -4.14 10.85
CA GLU A 68 -9.77 -5.05 11.76
C GLU A 68 -9.06 -6.17 11.01
N ASN A 69 -7.98 -6.64 11.64
CA ASN A 69 -7.17 -7.83 11.37
C ASN A 69 -7.43 -8.60 10.04
N LEU A 70 -6.50 -8.47 9.10
CA LEU A 70 -6.60 -9.10 7.78
C LEU A 70 -6.01 -10.52 7.73
N GLY A 71 -5.18 -10.91 8.72
CA GLY A 71 -4.40 -12.17 8.68
C GLY A 71 -3.46 -12.31 7.47
N LYS A 72 -3.42 -11.32 6.57
CA LYS A 72 -2.65 -11.28 5.33
C LYS A 72 -2.45 -9.84 4.87
N ILE A 73 -1.46 -9.64 3.99
CA ILE A 73 -1.30 -8.39 3.24
C ILE A 73 -2.47 -8.26 2.27
N GLU A 74 -3.14 -7.11 2.23
CA GLU A 74 -4.25 -6.82 1.29
C GLU A 74 -3.73 -6.05 0.07
N LEU A 75 -3.80 -6.69 -1.10
CA LEU A 75 -3.37 -6.08 -2.36
C LEU A 75 -4.45 -5.23 -3.02
N LYS A 76 -5.72 -5.47 -2.67
CA LYS A 76 -6.86 -4.75 -3.24
C LYS A 76 -6.70 -3.23 -3.18
N TRP A 77 -6.11 -2.66 -2.14
CA TRP A 77 -5.93 -1.22 -2.02
C TRP A 77 -4.86 -0.67 -2.97
N LEU A 78 -3.76 -1.40 -3.15
CA LEU A 78 -2.74 -1.05 -4.15
C LEU A 78 -3.32 -1.17 -5.56
N ILE A 79 -4.02 -2.27 -5.85
CA ILE A 79 -4.65 -2.53 -7.15
C ILE A 79 -5.69 -1.45 -7.45
N GLN A 80 -6.56 -1.15 -6.48
CA GLN A 80 -7.60 -0.14 -6.62
C GLN A 80 -7.00 1.25 -6.82
N ALA A 81 -6.04 1.66 -6.00
CA ALA A 81 -5.39 2.96 -6.18
C ALA A 81 -4.67 3.07 -7.52
N TYR A 82 -4.01 1.99 -7.98
CA TYR A 82 -3.39 1.96 -9.30
C TYR A 82 -4.44 2.07 -10.41
N ARG A 83 -5.57 1.35 -10.30
CA ARG A 83 -6.66 1.37 -11.27
C ARG A 83 -7.37 2.73 -11.34
N ASP A 84 -7.58 3.37 -10.20
CA ASP A 84 -8.38 4.59 -10.10
C ASP A 84 -7.54 5.86 -10.38
N PHE A 85 -6.20 5.79 -10.28
CA PHE A 85 -5.32 6.92 -10.59
C PHE A 85 -5.16 7.13 -12.11
N PRO A 86 -5.36 8.33 -12.67
CA PRO A 86 -5.43 8.54 -14.11
C PRO A 86 -4.10 8.28 -14.85
N ASP A 87 -2.97 8.66 -14.27
CA ASP A 87 -1.66 8.55 -14.92
C ASP A 87 -0.87 7.30 -14.46
N LYS A 88 -0.99 6.21 -15.22
CA LYS A 88 -0.35 4.92 -14.87
C LYS A 88 1.17 4.98 -14.89
N GLU A 89 1.76 5.84 -15.71
CA GLU A 89 3.20 5.92 -15.88
C GLU A 89 3.87 6.58 -14.67
N SER A 90 3.27 7.62 -14.11
CA SER A 90 3.80 8.30 -12.92
C SER A 90 3.41 7.67 -11.59
N PHE A 91 2.48 6.70 -11.56
CA PHE A 91 1.95 6.14 -10.32
C PHE A 91 3.03 5.61 -9.37
N PHE A 92 4.03 4.90 -9.89
CA PHE A 92 5.12 4.31 -9.10
C PHE A 92 6.32 5.25 -9.02
N LYS A 93 6.74 5.61 -7.80
CA LYS A 93 7.97 6.36 -7.57
C LYS A 93 9.20 5.47 -7.69
N GLU A 94 10.36 6.10 -7.82
CA GLU A 94 11.64 5.42 -7.70
C GLU A 94 11.74 4.67 -6.37
N GLY A 95 12.21 3.43 -6.43
CA GLY A 95 12.38 2.58 -5.24
C GLY A 95 11.15 1.77 -4.84
N PHE A 96 10.06 1.73 -5.63
CA PHE A 96 8.93 0.81 -5.37
C PHE A 96 9.38 -0.63 -5.12
N TYR A 97 10.35 -1.11 -5.90
CA TYR A 97 10.92 -2.45 -5.78
C TYR A 97 11.65 -2.71 -4.45
N ARG A 98 12.04 -1.67 -3.69
CA ARG A 98 12.69 -1.81 -2.38
C ARG A 98 11.70 -2.30 -1.32
N ILE A 99 10.45 -1.86 -1.40
CA ILE A 99 9.38 -2.33 -0.51
C ILE A 99 8.87 -3.71 -0.96
N THR A 100 8.73 -3.93 -2.27
CA THR A 100 8.19 -5.20 -2.81
C THR A 100 9.24 -6.30 -3.00
N GLY A 101 10.52 -6.01 -2.73
CA GLY A 101 11.66 -6.92 -2.86
C GLY A 101 12.12 -7.22 -4.29
N ASN A 102 11.33 -6.89 -5.32
CA ASN A 102 11.69 -7.04 -6.73
C ASN A 102 10.77 -6.22 -7.65
N LYS A 103 11.03 -6.25 -8.96
CA LYS A 103 10.28 -5.51 -9.99
C LYS A 103 9.01 -6.24 -10.51
N LYS A 104 8.69 -7.45 -10.04
CA LYS A 104 7.59 -8.26 -10.58
C LYS A 104 6.23 -7.63 -10.32
N LEU A 105 5.96 -7.18 -9.09
CA LEU A 105 4.63 -6.65 -8.74
C LEU A 105 4.21 -5.45 -9.60
N LYS A 106 5.13 -4.50 -9.88
CA LYS A 106 4.88 -3.38 -10.80
C LYS A 106 4.47 -3.88 -12.20
N LYS A 107 5.19 -4.87 -12.74
CA LYS A 107 4.87 -5.46 -14.06
C LYS A 107 3.51 -6.16 -14.06
N GLN A 108 3.19 -6.90 -13.01
CA GLN A 108 1.92 -7.62 -12.87
C GLN A 108 0.73 -6.66 -12.82
N LEU A 109 0.87 -5.55 -12.09
CA LEU A 109 -0.16 -4.49 -12.05
C LEU A 109 -0.35 -3.84 -13.42
N ALA A 110 0.74 -3.50 -14.12
CA ALA A 110 0.68 -2.94 -15.48
C ALA A 110 0.05 -3.91 -16.50
N GLN A 111 0.19 -5.22 -16.28
CA GLN A 111 -0.45 -6.27 -17.09
C GLN A 111 -1.93 -6.51 -16.74
N GLY A 112 -2.48 -5.78 -15.77
CA GLY A 112 -3.87 -5.95 -15.35
C GLY A 112 -4.13 -7.25 -14.58
N MET A 113 -3.10 -7.88 -14.00
CA MET A 113 -3.30 -9.08 -13.19
C MET A 113 -4.15 -8.79 -11.96
N ASN A 114 -5.10 -9.68 -11.69
CA ASN A 114 -5.91 -9.61 -10.48
C ASN A 114 -5.14 -10.16 -9.25
N GLU A 115 -5.71 -9.94 -8.07
CA GLU A 115 -5.10 -10.33 -6.80
C GLU A 115 -4.77 -11.83 -6.72
N GLN A 116 -5.67 -12.70 -7.19
CA GLN A 116 -5.47 -14.15 -7.16
C GLN A 116 -4.28 -14.57 -8.02
N GLN A 117 -4.18 -14.00 -9.23
CA GLN A 117 -3.08 -14.26 -10.15
C GLN A 117 -1.73 -13.82 -9.56
N ILE A 118 -1.68 -12.63 -8.96
CA ILE A 118 -0.46 -12.12 -8.30
C ILE A 118 -0.05 -13.04 -7.16
N ARG A 119 -0.98 -13.41 -6.26
CA ARG A 119 -0.70 -14.29 -5.12
C ARG A 119 -0.19 -15.66 -5.54
N LYS A 120 -0.74 -16.24 -6.62
CA LYS A 120 -0.29 -17.50 -7.18
C LYS A 120 1.21 -17.48 -7.53
N THR A 121 1.74 -16.33 -7.95
CA THR A 121 3.18 -16.19 -8.24
C THR A 121 4.08 -16.23 -7.00
N TRP A 122 3.52 -16.08 -5.79
CA TRP A 122 4.27 -16.05 -4.52
C TRP A 122 4.23 -17.39 -3.78
N GLU A 123 3.23 -18.23 -4.06
CA GLU A 123 2.98 -19.48 -3.33
C GLU A 123 4.22 -20.36 -3.20
N LYS A 124 4.94 -20.58 -4.30
CA LYS A 124 6.14 -21.43 -4.31
C LYS A 124 7.23 -20.91 -3.36
N ASP A 125 7.48 -19.61 -3.36
CA ASP A 125 8.52 -19.00 -2.52
C ASP A 125 8.07 -18.90 -1.05
N ILE A 126 6.78 -18.67 -0.80
CA ILE A 126 6.18 -18.71 0.54
C ILE A 126 6.30 -20.12 1.14
N GLU A 127 5.95 -21.17 0.39
CA GLU A 127 6.06 -22.54 0.86
C GLU A 127 7.52 -22.95 1.11
N LYS A 128 8.45 -22.51 0.24
CA LYS A 128 9.89 -22.68 0.48
C LYS A 128 10.33 -22.00 1.78
N PHE A 129 9.91 -20.75 2.01
CA PHE A 129 10.25 -20.02 3.23
C PHE A 129 9.65 -20.66 4.48
N LYS A 130 8.40 -21.12 4.42
CA LYS A 130 7.75 -21.85 5.53
C LYS A 130 8.52 -23.11 5.92
N LYS A 131 9.09 -23.84 4.95
CA LYS A 131 9.95 -25.00 5.24
C LYS A 131 11.27 -24.60 5.90
N ILE A 132 11.90 -23.52 5.44
CA ILE A 132 13.16 -23.01 6.00
C ILE A 132 12.96 -22.53 7.45
N ARG A 133 11.94 -21.68 7.69
CA ARG A 133 11.73 -21.04 9.00
C ARG A 133 11.49 -22.03 10.14
N ARG A 134 10.94 -23.23 9.85
CA ARG A 134 10.68 -24.28 10.85
C ARG A 134 11.92 -24.68 11.65
N LYS A 135 13.12 -24.57 11.07
CA LYS A 135 14.39 -24.87 11.76
C LYS A 135 14.72 -23.88 12.89
N TYR A 136 14.04 -22.74 12.92
CA TYR A 136 14.38 -21.60 13.76
C TYR A 136 13.20 -21.08 14.59
N LEU A 137 12.05 -21.77 14.57
CA LEU A 137 10.90 -21.38 15.38
C LEU A 137 11.14 -21.75 16.85
N ILE A 138 10.96 -20.78 17.74
CA ILE A 138 11.03 -20.95 19.20
C ILE A 138 9.64 -20.96 19.86
N TYR A 139 8.60 -20.66 19.08
CA TYR A 139 7.20 -20.74 19.50
C TYR A 139 6.48 -21.75 18.59
N PRO A 140 5.54 -22.54 19.13
CA PRO A 140 4.73 -23.49 18.36
C PRO A 140 4.02 -22.86 17.15
#